data_AF-R1GJQ8-F1
#
_entry.id   AF-R1GJQ8-F1
#
_cell.length_a   1.000
_cell.length_b   1.000
_cell.length_c   1.000
_cell.angle_alpha   90.00
_cell.angle_beta   90.00
_cell.angle_gamma   90.00
#
_symmetry.space_group_name_H-M   'P 1'
#
loop_
_entity.id
_entity.type
_entity.pdbx_description
1 polymer ?
#
loop_
_entity_poly.entity_id
_entity_poly.type
_entity_poly.pdbx_seq_one_letter_code
_entity_poly.pdbx_strand_id
1 'polypeptide(L)'
;MAVVSQAPRKKADKPARPRKGGTASSRKHHFESFTQRIAKLSIDPVRRTRGRALDDQDLSQTTSYLKTSFEEWKDLNLSENFTAFIRELDPLCESLPQILHHGDRIMDLLIRYIEKRDALSLEPLLSLVSHFAHDLGVRFEKYFARTVRAVCDIAAKHPDVEVIEWSFTCLAWLFKYLSRLLVPDLRPLYDLMAPLLGKEHQKSFVSRFAAEALSFLVRKAGASYHRDKVPLQIIIAHALGDLEELTQKSDASQYQRGLMTLFVESIKGVQNGLHSSAESVLKELLTQALASGDDASIVPDARPAMDVVQGVLTATIHHTTSETFTPVLQIVLEQIDGSNPNIGMKRVGDASRLVFTVAGVRKGSRIADWNPLMRTMSQIIHSAEPSQISSDSDAASDALAALAVVLRLCPMDVAIPHLRILDTVSSGPWQQSFLTFCNLFSELGSERFQSILLPHFKR
;
A
#
# COMPACT_ATOMS: atom_id res chain seq x y z
N MET A 1 40.11 -13.40 -10.74
CA MET A 1 39.90 -13.98 -9.39
C MET A 1 39.70 -12.84 -8.40
N ALA A 2 38.45 -12.57 -8.02
CA ALA A 2 38.09 -11.73 -6.89
C ALA A 2 36.89 -12.40 -6.21
N VAL A 3 37.09 -12.82 -4.97
CA VAL A 3 36.12 -13.57 -4.17
C VAL A 3 35.03 -12.59 -3.74
N VAL A 4 33.85 -12.73 -4.33
CA VAL A 4 32.65 -12.01 -3.88
C VAL A 4 32.27 -12.56 -2.50
N SER A 5 32.54 -11.78 -1.46
CA SER A 5 32.06 -12.08 -0.12
C SER A 5 30.53 -11.98 -0.10
N GLN A 6 29.85 -13.12 -0.12
CA GLN A 6 28.42 -13.17 0.16
C GLN A 6 28.22 -12.86 1.65
N ALA A 7 27.89 -11.61 1.96
CA ALA A 7 27.30 -11.27 3.25
C ALA A 7 26.02 -12.10 3.47
N PRO A 8 25.77 -12.63 4.68
CA PRO A 8 24.60 -13.45 4.93
C PRO A 8 23.35 -12.58 4.82
N ARG A 9 22.54 -12.79 3.78
CA ARG A 9 21.18 -12.22 3.68
C ARG A 9 20.40 -12.67 4.91
N LYS A 10 20.14 -11.75 5.85
CA LYS A 10 19.17 -11.97 6.94
C LYS A 10 17.89 -12.53 6.33
N LYS A 11 17.40 -13.66 6.84
CA LYS A 11 16.16 -14.30 6.39
C LYS A 11 15.03 -13.27 6.52
N ALA A 12 14.64 -12.67 5.39
CA ALA A 12 13.46 -11.83 5.32
C ALA A 12 12.25 -12.68 5.73
N ASP A 13 11.45 -12.15 6.65
CA ASP A 13 10.19 -12.72 7.08
C ASP A 13 9.25 -12.75 5.86
N LYS A 14 9.15 -13.92 5.21
CA LYS A 14 8.44 -14.06 3.93
C LYS A 14 6.95 -13.86 4.20
N PRO A 15 6.24 -12.98 3.47
CA PRO A 15 4.80 -12.90 3.56
C PRO A 15 4.22 -14.27 3.20
N ALA A 16 3.51 -14.87 4.15
CA ALA A 16 2.93 -16.19 4.01
C ALA A 16 1.83 -16.16 2.95
N ARG A 17 2.18 -16.52 1.71
CA ARG A 17 1.17 -16.85 0.70
C ARG A 17 0.58 -18.21 1.06
N PRO A 18 -0.75 -18.37 1.03
CA PRO A 18 -1.33 -19.71 1.08
C PRO A 18 -0.74 -20.51 -0.08
N ARG A 19 -0.14 -21.68 0.20
CA ARG A 19 0.34 -22.58 -0.85
C ARG A 19 -0.84 -22.92 -1.76
N LYS A 20 -0.89 -22.29 -2.95
CA LYS A 20 -1.82 -22.70 -4.01
C LYS A 20 -1.42 -24.10 -4.45
N GLY A 21 -2.21 -25.11 -4.08
CA GLY A 21 -1.97 -26.49 -4.47
C GLY A 21 -2.29 -27.48 -3.36
N GLY A 22 -3.58 -27.69 -3.10
CA GLY A 22 -4.09 -28.76 -2.26
C GLY A 22 -5.57 -28.92 -2.52
N THR A 23 -6.06 -30.16 -2.62
CA THR A 23 -7.49 -30.44 -2.62
C THR A 23 -8.09 -29.98 -1.30
N ALA A 24 -9.22 -29.28 -1.34
CA ALA A 24 -9.95 -28.92 -0.14
C ALA A 24 -10.26 -30.19 0.66
N SER A 25 -10.07 -30.15 1.98
CA SER A 25 -10.38 -31.30 2.82
C SER A 25 -11.87 -31.62 2.70
N SER A 26 -12.22 -32.91 2.53
CA SER A 26 -13.61 -33.38 2.53
C SER A 26 -14.22 -33.42 3.93
N ARG A 27 -13.42 -33.20 4.99
CA ARG A 27 -13.87 -33.24 6.38
C ARG A 27 -14.51 -31.90 6.79
N LYS A 28 -15.66 -31.98 7.48
CA LYS A 28 -16.37 -30.81 8.03
C LYS A 28 -15.52 -30.01 9.03
N HIS A 29 -14.76 -30.72 9.86
CA HIS A 29 -13.80 -30.13 10.80
C HIS A 29 -12.40 -30.57 10.42
N HIS A 30 -11.52 -29.60 10.19
CA HIS A 30 -10.10 -29.84 9.96
C HIS A 30 -9.30 -28.77 10.69
N PHE A 31 -8.10 -29.13 11.14
CA PHE A 31 -7.20 -28.16 11.72
C PHE A 31 -6.74 -27.20 10.64
N GLU A 32 -6.93 -25.91 10.90
CA GLU A 32 -6.38 -24.84 10.09
C GLU A 32 -5.28 -24.16 10.88
N SER A 33 -4.08 -24.09 10.31
CA SER A 33 -2.97 -23.43 10.97
C SER A 33 -3.25 -21.94 11.13
N PHE A 34 -2.68 -21.35 12.18
CA PHE A 34 -2.75 -19.91 12.46
C PHE A 34 -2.47 -19.04 11.22
N THR A 35 -1.41 -19.37 10.47
CA THR A 35 -1.01 -18.67 9.25
C THR A 35 -2.05 -18.77 8.14
N GLN A 36 -2.69 -19.94 7.96
CA GLN A 36 -3.74 -20.13 6.96
C GLN A 36 -4.99 -19.34 7.33
N ARG A 37 -5.39 -19.37 8.60
CA ARG A 37 -6.52 -18.58 9.12
C ARG A 37 -6.31 -17.10 8.84
N ILE A 38 -5.14 -16.54 9.22
CA ILE A 38 -4.79 -15.14 8.91
C ILE A 38 -4.89 -14.86 7.42
N ALA A 39 -4.33 -15.72 6.57
CA ALA A 39 -4.30 -15.49 5.13
C ALA A 39 -5.71 -15.43 4.51
N LYS A 40 -6.72 -16.08 5.12
CA LYS A 40 -8.12 -16.00 4.70
C LYS A 40 -8.84 -14.75 5.23
N LEU A 41 -8.38 -14.18 6.34
CA LEU A 41 -8.99 -12.98 6.93
C LEU A 41 -8.68 -11.75 6.08
N SER A 42 -9.74 -11.01 5.75
CA SER A 42 -9.70 -9.67 5.16
C SER A 42 -10.51 -8.70 6.01
N ILE A 43 -9.97 -7.50 6.18
CA ILE A 43 -10.53 -6.44 7.03
C ILE A 43 -11.28 -5.37 6.23
N ASP A 44 -11.31 -5.47 4.90
CA ASP A 44 -11.99 -4.48 4.05
C ASP A 44 -13.48 -4.32 4.46
N PRO A 45 -13.87 -3.14 4.99
CA PRO A 45 -15.21 -2.92 5.55
C PRO A 45 -16.32 -2.93 4.49
N VAL A 46 -15.96 -2.83 3.20
CA VAL A 46 -16.91 -2.91 2.09
C VAL A 46 -17.14 -4.37 1.67
N ARG A 47 -16.13 -5.22 1.82
CA ARG A 47 -16.17 -6.63 1.35
C ARG A 47 -16.76 -7.59 2.38
N ARG A 48 -16.90 -7.16 3.64
CA ARG A 48 -17.59 -7.95 4.67
C ARG A 48 -19.10 -7.81 4.51
N THR A 49 -19.70 -8.79 3.85
CA THR A 49 -21.14 -9.06 3.95
C THR A 49 -21.44 -9.61 5.34
N ARG A 50 -21.62 -8.75 6.35
CA ARG A 50 -22.48 -9.16 7.46
C ARG A 50 -23.88 -9.33 6.87
N GLY A 51 -24.57 -10.40 7.29
CA GLY A 51 -25.96 -10.61 6.93
C GLY A 51 -26.73 -9.30 7.18
N ARG A 52 -27.51 -8.89 6.20
CA ARG A 52 -28.28 -7.63 6.11
C ARG A 52 -29.30 -7.42 7.25
N ALA A 53 -29.17 -8.10 8.39
CA ALA A 53 -30.15 -8.01 9.48
C ALA A 53 -30.22 -6.59 10.08
N LEU A 54 -29.09 -5.86 10.17
CA LEU A 54 -29.09 -4.51 10.76
C LEU A 54 -29.26 -3.36 9.75
N ASP A 55 -28.98 -3.59 8.46
CA ASP A 55 -29.16 -2.56 7.42
C ASP A 55 -30.58 -2.56 6.83
N ASP A 56 -31.30 -3.70 6.86
CA ASP A 56 -32.69 -3.83 6.34
C ASP A 56 -33.77 -3.76 7.45
N GLN A 57 -33.42 -3.80 8.75
CA GLN A 57 -34.40 -3.67 9.84
C GLN A 57 -34.54 -2.21 10.30
N ASP A 58 -35.68 -1.63 9.94
CA ASP A 58 -36.25 -0.37 10.42
C ASP A 58 -35.44 0.92 10.20
N LEU A 59 -35.70 1.52 9.03
CA LEU A 59 -35.49 2.93 8.68
C LEU A 59 -36.33 3.92 9.52
N SER A 60 -36.69 3.58 10.76
CA SER A 60 -37.29 4.57 11.66
C SER A 60 -36.18 5.53 12.12
N GLN A 61 -36.42 6.83 12.13
CA GLN A 61 -35.44 7.81 12.63
C GLN A 61 -35.19 7.69 14.16
N THR A 62 -35.83 6.71 14.81
CA THR A 62 -35.85 6.52 16.26
C THR A 62 -35.13 5.25 16.71
N THR A 63 -34.80 4.33 15.79
CA THR A 63 -34.09 3.09 16.08
C THR A 63 -32.59 3.38 16.25
N SER A 64 -32.02 2.98 17.39
CA SER A 64 -30.60 3.13 17.70
C SER A 64 -29.84 1.86 17.34
N TYR A 65 -28.76 2.01 16.58
CA TYR A 65 -27.88 0.90 16.23
C TYR A 65 -27.17 0.32 17.46
N LEU A 66 -26.79 1.18 18.43
CA LEU A 66 -26.22 0.73 19.69
C LEU A 66 -27.21 -0.13 20.48
N LYS A 67 -28.47 0.28 20.58
CA LYS A 67 -29.50 -0.43 21.35
C LYS A 67 -29.79 -1.80 20.75
N THR A 68 -29.96 -1.89 19.43
CA THR A 68 -30.17 -3.18 18.75
C THR A 68 -28.99 -4.12 18.98
N SER A 69 -27.75 -3.64 18.77
CA SER A 69 -26.56 -4.47 19.00
C SER A 69 -26.40 -4.85 20.48
N PHE A 70 -26.79 -3.98 21.40
CA PHE A 70 -26.75 -4.26 22.84
C PHE A 70 -27.70 -5.40 23.22
N GLU A 71 -28.93 -5.42 22.69
CA GLU A 71 -29.90 -6.49 22.95
C GLU A 71 -29.40 -7.83 22.38
N GLU A 72 -28.88 -7.82 21.15
CA GLU A 72 -28.27 -9.01 20.55
C GLU A 72 -27.13 -9.58 21.42
N TRP A 73 -26.20 -8.72 21.87
CA TRP A 73 -25.06 -9.18 22.66
C TRP A 73 -25.45 -9.60 24.07
N LYS A 74 -26.48 -8.99 24.65
CA LYS A 74 -27.04 -9.37 25.96
C LYS A 74 -27.52 -10.82 25.95
N ASP A 75 -28.03 -11.30 24.82
CA ASP A 75 -28.46 -12.69 24.66
C ASP A 75 -27.29 -13.64 24.29
N LEU A 76 -26.29 -13.15 23.55
CA LEU A 76 -25.19 -13.97 23.04
C LEU A 76 -24.02 -14.18 24.02
N ASN A 77 -23.72 -13.20 24.89
CA ASN A 77 -22.52 -13.22 25.72
C ASN A 77 -22.87 -13.09 27.22
N LEU A 78 -22.39 -14.04 28.02
CA LEU A 78 -22.62 -14.13 29.47
C LEU A 78 -21.32 -14.05 30.29
N SER A 79 -20.25 -13.52 29.70
CA SER A 79 -18.98 -13.35 30.43
C SER A 79 -19.13 -12.37 31.60
N GLU A 80 -18.35 -12.56 32.66
CA GLU A 80 -18.47 -11.79 33.91
C GLU A 80 -18.28 -10.29 33.67
N ASN A 81 -17.22 -9.90 32.96
CA ASN A 81 -16.94 -8.51 32.63
C ASN A 81 -18.03 -7.89 31.77
N PHE A 82 -18.54 -8.63 30.78
CA PHE A 82 -19.59 -8.13 29.91
C PHE A 82 -20.93 -7.99 30.64
N THR A 83 -21.27 -8.93 31.53
CA THR A 83 -22.47 -8.86 32.37
C THR A 83 -22.42 -7.67 33.32
N ALA A 84 -21.25 -7.40 33.91
CA ALA A 84 -21.05 -6.21 34.74
C ALA A 84 -21.21 -4.91 33.93
N PHE A 85 -20.64 -4.87 32.72
CA PHE A 85 -20.80 -3.75 31.79
C PHE A 85 -22.26 -3.51 31.41
N ILE A 86 -23.02 -4.57 31.07
CA ILE A 86 -24.44 -4.47 30.70
C ILE A 86 -25.25 -3.81 31.82
N ARG A 87 -25.04 -4.21 33.08
CA ARG A 87 -25.78 -3.65 34.23
C ARG A 87 -25.59 -2.14 34.37
N GLU A 88 -24.43 -1.63 33.99
CA GLU A 88 -24.13 -0.20 34.03
C GLU A 88 -24.62 0.54 32.78
N LEU A 89 -24.66 -0.13 31.62
CA LEU A 89 -25.07 0.47 30.35
C LEU A 89 -26.59 0.50 30.16
N ASP A 90 -27.33 -0.54 30.58
CA ASP A 90 -28.78 -0.68 30.38
C ASP A 90 -29.58 0.59 30.69
N PRO A 91 -29.39 1.27 31.85
CA PRO A 91 -30.17 2.47 32.18
C PRO A 91 -29.78 3.72 31.38
N LEU A 92 -28.72 3.65 30.56
CA LEU A 92 -28.20 4.79 29.78
C LEU A 92 -28.57 4.70 28.30
N CYS A 93 -29.04 3.55 27.82
CA CYS A 93 -29.20 3.28 26.39
C CYS A 93 -30.60 2.79 25.98
N GLU A 94 -31.68 3.15 26.70
CA GLU A 94 -33.03 2.70 26.34
C GLU A 94 -33.52 3.32 25.03
N SER A 95 -33.08 4.55 24.72
CA SER A 95 -33.48 5.28 23.50
C SER A 95 -32.34 6.13 22.94
N LEU A 96 -32.42 6.47 21.64
CA LEU A 96 -31.43 7.32 20.98
C LEU A 96 -31.23 8.69 21.69
N PRO A 97 -32.28 9.42 22.12
CA PRO A 97 -32.08 10.65 22.88
C PRO A 97 -31.31 10.46 24.19
N GLN A 98 -31.55 9.37 24.92
CA GLN A 98 -30.77 9.04 26.12
C GLN A 98 -29.30 8.76 25.78
N ILE A 99 -29.02 8.00 24.72
CA ILE A 99 -27.65 7.72 24.25
C ILE A 99 -26.91 9.02 23.92
N LEU A 100 -27.60 9.94 23.25
CA LEU A 100 -27.05 11.25 22.89
C LEU A 100 -26.83 12.18 24.10
N HIS A 101 -27.65 12.03 25.14
CA HIS A 101 -27.52 12.78 26.41
C HIS A 101 -26.39 12.22 27.29
N HIS A 102 -26.30 10.89 27.41
CA HIS A 102 -25.32 10.20 28.25
C HIS A 102 -24.05 9.79 27.51
N GLY A 103 -23.80 10.33 26.32
CA GLY A 103 -22.72 9.88 25.44
C GLY A 103 -21.34 9.85 26.10
N ASP A 104 -21.01 10.83 26.96
CA ASP A 104 -19.71 10.89 27.63
C ASP A 104 -19.55 9.71 28.60
N ARG A 105 -20.59 9.46 29.40
CA ARG A 105 -20.62 8.36 30.38
C ARG A 105 -20.58 7.00 29.68
N ILE A 106 -21.30 6.84 28.57
CA ILE A 106 -21.30 5.60 27.77
C ILE A 106 -19.89 5.34 27.21
N MET A 107 -19.24 6.36 26.68
CA MET A 107 -17.89 6.22 26.12
C MET A 107 -16.86 5.89 27.21
N ASP A 108 -16.93 6.55 28.37
CA ASP A 108 -16.07 6.24 29.52
C ASP A 108 -16.25 4.80 30.00
N LEU A 109 -17.50 4.33 30.03
CA LEU A 109 -17.84 2.95 30.37
C LEU A 109 -17.20 1.98 29.38
N LEU A 110 -17.38 2.20 28.09
CA LEU A 110 -16.82 1.37 27.01
C LEU A 110 -15.28 1.31 27.12
N ILE A 111 -14.61 2.45 27.22
CA ILE A 111 -13.14 2.49 27.33
C ILE A 111 -12.65 1.74 28.57
N ARG A 112 -13.26 1.98 29.73
CA ARG A 112 -12.84 1.34 30.99
C ARG A 112 -12.91 -0.19 30.92
N TYR A 113 -13.93 -0.75 30.27
CA TYR A 113 -14.05 -2.20 30.12
C TYR A 113 -13.15 -2.75 29.00
N ILE A 114 -12.95 -2.01 27.91
CA ILE A 114 -12.00 -2.35 26.83
C ILE A 114 -10.56 -2.39 27.38
N GLU A 115 -10.20 -1.47 28.27
CA GLU A 115 -8.87 -1.40 28.91
C GLU A 115 -8.59 -2.59 29.85
N LYS A 116 -9.61 -3.34 30.29
CA LYS A 116 -9.40 -4.61 31.02
C LYS A 116 -8.78 -5.71 30.16
N ARG A 117 -8.86 -5.59 28.82
CA ARG A 117 -8.28 -6.51 27.84
C ARG A 117 -8.73 -7.97 28.01
N ASP A 118 -9.97 -8.17 28.44
CA ASP A 118 -10.52 -9.50 28.62
C ASP A 118 -11.05 -10.07 27.29
N ALA A 119 -10.41 -11.14 26.80
CA ALA A 119 -10.72 -11.73 25.50
C ALA A 119 -12.20 -12.13 25.35
N LEU A 120 -12.86 -12.54 26.44
CA LEU A 120 -14.26 -13.00 26.41
C LEU A 120 -15.28 -11.86 26.26
N SER A 121 -14.90 -10.63 26.59
CA SER A 121 -15.78 -9.45 26.55
C SER A 121 -15.40 -8.45 25.45
N LEU A 122 -14.22 -8.58 24.84
CA LEU A 122 -13.77 -7.62 23.83
C LEU A 122 -14.59 -7.65 22.53
N GLU A 123 -15.04 -8.81 22.06
CA GLU A 123 -15.87 -8.89 20.84
C GLU A 123 -17.14 -8.02 20.93
N PRO A 124 -18.02 -8.19 21.95
CA PRO A 124 -19.21 -7.36 22.07
C PRO A 124 -18.86 -5.89 22.31
N LEU A 125 -17.87 -5.57 23.15
CA LEU A 125 -17.49 -4.19 23.45
C LEU A 125 -17.03 -3.44 22.18
N LEU A 126 -16.19 -4.06 21.35
CA LEU A 126 -15.69 -3.49 20.09
C LEU A 126 -16.81 -3.35 19.06
N SER A 127 -17.77 -4.27 19.05
CA SER A 127 -18.98 -4.15 18.22
C SER A 127 -19.84 -2.96 18.66
N LEU A 128 -20.10 -2.81 19.96
CA LEU A 128 -20.88 -1.70 20.51
C LEU A 128 -20.23 -0.34 20.26
N VAL A 129 -18.91 -0.23 20.35
CA VAL A 129 -18.17 1.00 19.97
C VAL A 129 -18.46 1.40 18.52
N SER A 130 -18.48 0.42 17.61
CA SER A 130 -18.71 0.66 16.18
C SER A 130 -20.12 1.20 15.93
N HIS A 131 -21.13 0.62 16.58
CA HIS A 131 -22.52 1.08 16.47
C HIS A 131 -22.77 2.41 17.18
N PHE A 132 -22.12 2.65 18.33
CA PHE A 132 -22.17 3.94 19.01
C PHE A 132 -21.62 5.07 18.12
N ALA A 133 -20.50 4.83 17.42
CA ALA A 133 -19.98 5.79 16.44
C ALA A 133 -20.96 6.03 15.28
N HIS A 134 -21.70 5.00 14.87
CA HIS A 134 -22.71 5.13 13.82
C HIS A 134 -23.89 6.01 14.27
N ASP A 135 -24.40 5.81 15.50
CA ASP A 135 -25.48 6.61 16.08
C ASP A 135 -25.07 8.09 16.27
N LEU A 136 -23.82 8.36 16.68
CA LEU A 136 -23.36 9.72 16.96
C LEU A 136 -22.94 10.50 15.71
N GLY A 137 -22.47 9.82 14.67
CA GLY A 137 -21.92 10.44 13.47
C GLY A 137 -20.84 11.48 13.79
N VAL A 138 -21.03 12.72 13.35
CA VAL A 138 -20.07 13.82 13.56
C VAL A 138 -19.81 14.10 15.05
N ARG A 139 -20.79 13.90 15.93
CA ARG A 139 -20.62 14.12 17.38
C ARG A 139 -19.62 13.16 18.02
N PHE A 140 -19.23 12.10 17.32
CA PHE A 140 -18.20 11.16 17.80
C PHE A 140 -16.79 11.74 17.74
N GLU A 141 -16.55 12.85 17.03
CA GLU A 141 -15.24 13.49 16.87
C GLU A 141 -14.51 13.67 18.21
N LYS A 142 -15.21 14.12 19.25
CA LYS A 142 -14.63 14.33 20.60
C LYS A 142 -14.06 13.08 21.25
N TYR A 143 -14.56 11.89 20.90
CA TYR A 143 -14.10 10.62 21.47
C TYR A 143 -13.08 9.92 20.57
N PHE A 144 -13.00 10.31 19.30
CA PHE A 144 -12.34 9.57 18.25
C PHE A 144 -10.90 9.18 18.58
N ALA A 145 -10.07 10.17 18.94
CA ALA A 145 -8.65 9.93 19.21
C ALA A 145 -8.42 8.98 20.39
N ARG A 146 -9.23 9.09 21.45
CA ARG A 146 -9.14 8.22 22.63
C ARG A 146 -9.55 6.80 22.28
N THR A 147 -10.66 6.63 21.55
CA THR A 147 -11.16 5.32 21.14
C THR A 147 -10.20 4.61 20.20
N VAL A 148 -9.73 5.29 19.15
CA VAL A 148 -8.78 4.70 18.19
C VAL A 148 -7.49 4.30 18.90
N ARG A 149 -6.96 5.12 19.82
CA ARG A 149 -5.76 4.77 20.59
C ARG A 149 -5.96 3.50 21.41
N ALA A 150 -7.06 3.40 22.17
CA ALA A 150 -7.35 2.22 22.98
C ALA A 150 -7.50 0.95 22.12
N VAL A 151 -8.19 1.03 20.99
CA VAL A 151 -8.37 -0.11 20.07
C VAL A 151 -7.06 -0.48 19.36
N CYS A 152 -6.25 0.49 18.93
CA CYS A 152 -4.93 0.25 18.34
C CYS A 152 -3.97 -0.42 19.34
N ASP A 153 -4.00 0.00 20.61
CA ASP A 153 -3.19 -0.60 21.66
C ASP A 153 -3.51 -2.10 21.87
N ILE A 154 -4.79 -2.47 21.78
CA ILE A 154 -5.23 -3.87 21.83
C ILE A 154 -4.81 -4.60 20.56
N ALA A 155 -5.03 -4.01 19.39
CA ALA A 155 -4.65 -4.61 18.10
C ALA A 155 -3.14 -4.90 17.99
N ALA A 156 -2.30 -4.06 18.60
CA ALA A 156 -0.85 -4.25 18.66
C ALA A 156 -0.43 -5.36 19.64
N LYS A 157 -0.98 -5.33 20.87
CA LYS A 157 -0.37 -6.02 22.02
C LYS A 157 -1.09 -7.31 22.42
N HIS A 158 -2.33 -7.53 22.00
CA HIS A 158 -3.10 -8.69 22.45
C HIS A 158 -2.50 -10.02 21.92
N PRO A 159 -2.45 -11.10 22.74
CA PRO A 159 -1.96 -12.39 22.29
C PRO A 159 -2.93 -13.08 21.32
N ASP A 160 -4.23 -12.98 21.59
CA ASP A 160 -5.27 -13.69 20.83
C ASP A 160 -5.61 -12.98 19.52
N VAL A 161 -5.72 -13.80 18.48
CA VAL A 161 -5.83 -13.38 17.08
C VAL A 161 -7.24 -12.94 16.75
N GLU A 162 -8.22 -13.60 17.39
CA GLU A 162 -9.64 -13.25 17.27
C GLU A 162 -9.86 -11.83 17.79
N VAL A 163 -9.25 -11.50 18.93
CA VAL A 163 -9.28 -10.15 19.48
C VAL A 163 -8.61 -9.13 18.55
N ILE A 164 -7.46 -9.47 17.95
CA ILE A 164 -6.82 -8.59 16.95
C ILE A 164 -7.75 -8.39 15.75
N GLU A 165 -8.40 -9.45 15.27
CA GLU A 165 -9.37 -9.37 14.17
C GLU A 165 -10.56 -8.48 14.54
N TRP A 166 -11.18 -8.68 15.71
CA TRP A 166 -12.29 -7.86 16.18
C TRP A 166 -11.88 -6.39 16.33
N SER A 167 -10.66 -6.13 16.78
CA SER A 167 -10.11 -4.77 16.91
C SER A 167 -10.00 -4.09 15.55
N PHE A 168 -9.42 -4.76 14.56
CA PHE A 168 -9.36 -4.23 13.19
C PHE A 168 -10.73 -4.14 12.52
N THR A 169 -11.65 -5.04 12.86
CA THR A 169 -13.05 -4.98 12.42
C THR A 169 -13.71 -3.71 12.94
N CYS A 170 -13.53 -3.40 14.22
CA CYS A 170 -14.01 -2.17 14.82
C CYS A 170 -13.40 -0.94 14.15
N LEU A 171 -12.07 -0.90 13.96
CA LEU A 171 -11.40 0.20 13.25
C LEU A 171 -11.94 0.40 11.83
N ALA A 172 -12.13 -0.69 11.08
CA ALA A 172 -12.66 -0.63 9.72
C ALA A 172 -14.09 -0.04 9.68
N TRP A 173 -14.94 -0.41 10.65
CA TRP A 173 -16.28 0.19 10.79
C TRP A 173 -16.24 1.65 11.22
N LEU A 174 -15.40 2.01 12.19
CA LEU A 174 -15.18 3.40 12.59
C LEU A 174 -14.77 4.26 11.38
N PHE A 175 -13.81 3.78 10.58
CA PHE A 175 -13.36 4.49 9.39
C PHE A 175 -14.44 4.59 8.31
N LYS A 176 -15.29 3.56 8.17
CA LYS A 176 -16.43 3.57 7.26
C LYS A 176 -17.46 4.61 7.67
N TYR A 177 -17.91 4.60 8.92
CA TYR A 177 -18.95 5.51 9.41
C TYR A 177 -18.49 6.96 9.47
N LEU A 178 -17.23 7.18 9.86
CA LEU A 178 -16.67 8.52 10.03
C LEU A 178 -15.91 9.00 8.79
N SER A 179 -16.00 8.30 7.65
CA SER A 179 -15.19 8.63 6.47
C SER A 179 -15.37 10.08 6.00
N ARG A 180 -16.58 10.64 6.12
CA ARG A 180 -16.87 12.03 5.74
C ARG A 180 -16.15 13.04 6.65
N LEU A 181 -15.99 12.70 7.93
CA LEU A 181 -15.27 13.52 8.92
C LEU A 181 -13.75 13.40 8.74
N LEU A 182 -13.25 12.20 8.42
CA LEU A 182 -11.82 11.88 8.41
C LEU A 182 -11.11 12.24 7.09
N VAL A 183 -11.80 12.10 5.95
CA VAL A 183 -11.16 12.30 4.63
C VAL A 183 -10.53 13.69 4.45
N PRO A 184 -11.13 14.81 4.91
CA PRO A 184 -10.52 16.14 4.74
C PRO A 184 -9.10 16.27 5.31
N ASP A 185 -8.81 15.66 6.47
CA ASP A 185 -7.46 15.60 7.03
C ASP A 185 -7.22 14.25 7.73
N LEU A 186 -6.46 13.39 7.06
CA LEU A 186 -6.15 12.05 7.56
C LEU A 186 -4.92 12.00 8.47
N ARG A 187 -4.13 13.07 8.59
CA ARG A 187 -2.86 13.05 9.34
C ARG A 187 -3.03 12.65 10.81
N PRO A 188 -3.99 13.21 11.57
CA PRO A 188 -4.13 12.85 12.99
C PRO A 188 -4.46 11.37 13.19
N LEU A 189 -5.27 10.79 12.30
CA LEU A 189 -5.57 9.36 12.32
C LEU A 189 -4.35 8.54 11.89
N TYR A 190 -3.67 8.99 10.85
CA TYR A 190 -2.47 8.33 10.35
C TYR A 190 -1.41 8.19 11.45
N ASP A 191 -1.16 9.26 12.20
CA ASP A 191 -0.19 9.26 13.31
C ASP A 191 -0.54 8.23 14.40
N LEU A 192 -1.83 8.04 14.69
CA LEU A 192 -2.29 7.01 15.63
C LEU A 192 -2.09 5.59 15.10
N MET A 193 -2.10 5.39 13.79
CA MET A 193 -1.99 4.08 13.15
C MET A 193 -0.59 3.75 12.62
N ALA A 194 0.28 4.74 12.44
CA ALA A 194 1.63 4.56 11.94
C ALA A 194 2.48 3.55 12.76
N PRO A 195 2.34 3.46 14.11
CA PRO A 195 2.96 2.38 14.90
C PRO A 195 2.56 0.98 14.41
N LEU A 196 1.29 0.77 14.04
CA LEU A 196 0.78 -0.50 13.54
C LEU A 196 1.30 -0.82 12.12
N LEU A 197 1.54 0.20 11.31
CA LEU A 197 2.14 0.07 9.98
C LEU A 197 3.62 -0.32 10.01
N GLY A 198 4.28 -0.25 11.17
CA GLY A 198 5.67 -0.67 11.32
C GLY A 198 6.64 0.41 11.76
N LYS A 199 6.17 1.60 12.17
CA LYS A 199 7.04 2.56 12.89
C LYS A 199 7.57 1.94 14.20
N GLU A 200 6.78 1.06 14.80
CA GLU A 200 7.21 0.17 15.88
C GLU A 200 7.28 -1.27 15.37
N HIS A 201 8.04 -2.13 16.05
CA HIS A 201 8.08 -3.53 15.68
C HIS A 201 6.71 -4.17 15.87
N GLN A 202 6.11 -4.66 14.79
CA GLN A 202 4.81 -5.33 14.79
C GLN A 202 4.89 -6.74 14.18
N LYS A 203 3.87 -7.56 14.43
CA LYS A 203 3.71 -8.82 13.69
C LYS A 203 3.31 -8.49 12.24
N SER A 204 3.83 -9.22 11.25
CA SER A 204 3.61 -8.92 9.82
C SER A 204 2.13 -8.81 9.42
N PHE A 205 1.26 -9.64 10.04
CA PHE A 205 -0.18 -9.59 9.77
C PHE A 205 -0.88 -8.37 10.37
N VAL A 206 -0.37 -7.81 11.50
CA VAL A 206 -0.91 -6.58 12.10
C VAL A 206 -0.67 -5.40 11.15
N SER A 207 0.53 -5.29 10.58
CA SER A 207 0.83 -4.24 9.59
C SER A 207 0.00 -4.39 8.31
N ARG A 208 -0.23 -5.63 7.84
CA ARG A 208 -1.16 -5.89 6.72
C ARG A 208 -2.58 -5.43 7.04
N PHE A 209 -3.07 -5.79 8.23
CA PHE A 209 -4.42 -5.46 8.69
C PHE A 209 -4.63 -3.95 8.86
N ALA A 210 -3.63 -3.24 9.40
CA ALA A 210 -3.63 -1.78 9.47
C ALA A 210 -3.64 -1.14 8.08
N ALA A 211 -2.83 -1.65 7.16
CA ALA A 211 -2.80 -1.22 5.77
C ALA A 211 -4.15 -1.44 5.07
N GLU A 212 -4.78 -2.61 5.24
CA GLU A 212 -6.11 -2.90 4.69
C GLU A 212 -7.16 -1.93 5.23
N ALA A 213 -7.18 -1.68 6.54
CA ALA A 213 -8.14 -0.75 7.17
C ALA A 213 -7.97 0.69 6.66
N LEU A 214 -6.73 1.21 6.62
CA LEU A 214 -6.44 2.56 6.14
C LEU A 214 -6.63 2.71 4.62
N SER A 215 -6.44 1.63 3.84
CA SER A 215 -6.61 1.68 2.38
C SER A 215 -8.01 2.14 1.96
N PHE A 216 -9.03 1.85 2.77
CA PHE A 216 -10.39 2.33 2.54
C PHE A 216 -10.46 3.87 2.54
N LEU A 217 -9.78 4.54 3.48
CA LEU A 217 -9.76 6.00 3.59
C LEU A 217 -8.94 6.63 2.47
N VAL A 218 -7.80 6.03 2.12
CA VAL A 218 -6.99 6.46 0.96
C VAL A 218 -7.80 6.35 -0.34
N ARG A 219 -8.55 5.26 -0.53
CA ARG A 219 -9.48 5.11 -1.68
C ARG A 219 -10.55 6.20 -1.69
N LYS A 220 -11.09 6.60 -0.53
CA LYS A 220 -12.09 7.67 -0.42
C LYS A 220 -11.51 9.06 -0.72
N ALA A 221 -10.29 9.35 -0.25
CA ALA A 221 -9.56 10.56 -0.65
C ALA A 221 -9.29 10.57 -2.17
N GLY A 222 -8.83 9.44 -2.73
CA GLY A 222 -8.57 9.30 -4.17
C GLY A 222 -9.81 9.40 -5.05
N ALA A 223 -10.97 8.97 -4.56
CA ALA A 223 -12.24 9.12 -5.27
C ALA A 223 -12.68 10.59 -5.41
N SER A 224 -12.25 11.46 -4.49
CA SER A 224 -12.55 12.90 -4.52
C SER A 224 -11.49 13.72 -5.26
N TYR A 225 -10.41 13.08 -5.74
CA TYR A 225 -9.21 13.74 -6.26
C TYR A 225 -9.48 14.74 -7.40
N HIS A 226 -10.43 14.45 -8.29
CA HIS A 226 -10.77 15.38 -9.39
C HIS A 226 -11.47 16.66 -8.93
N ARG A 227 -12.11 16.63 -7.75
CA ARG A 227 -12.77 17.79 -7.15
C ARG A 227 -11.84 18.51 -6.18
N ASP A 228 -11.15 17.73 -5.36
CA ASP A 228 -10.23 18.23 -4.35
C ASP A 228 -9.04 17.27 -4.23
N LYS A 229 -7.86 17.76 -4.63
CA LYS A 229 -6.61 17.01 -4.57
C LYS A 229 -5.98 17.03 -3.19
N VAL A 230 -6.32 18.02 -2.36
CA VAL A 230 -5.66 18.34 -1.11
C VAL A 230 -5.67 17.16 -0.13
N PRO A 231 -6.80 16.46 0.11
CA PRO A 231 -6.84 15.31 1.02
C PRO A 231 -5.83 14.21 0.69
N LEU A 232 -5.74 13.84 -0.60
CA LEU A 232 -4.83 12.78 -1.05
C LEU A 232 -3.38 13.25 -1.03
N GLN A 233 -3.15 14.51 -1.41
CA GLN A 233 -1.83 15.14 -1.38
C GLN A 233 -1.25 15.14 0.03
N ILE A 234 -2.02 15.64 0.99
CA ILE A 234 -1.60 15.77 2.39
C ILE A 234 -1.22 14.40 2.98
N ILE A 235 -2.07 13.37 2.79
CA ILE A 235 -1.81 12.06 3.41
C ILE A 235 -0.61 11.34 2.80
N ILE A 236 -0.43 11.40 1.48
CA ILE A 236 0.73 10.78 0.83
C ILE A 236 2.01 11.53 1.23
N ALA A 237 1.97 12.87 1.29
CA ALA A 237 3.13 13.67 1.63
C ALA A 237 3.56 13.44 3.07
N HIS A 238 2.59 13.38 3.98
CA HIS A 238 2.82 13.07 5.39
C HIS A 238 3.41 11.67 5.58
N ALA A 239 2.85 10.66 4.89
CA ALA A 239 3.32 9.28 4.98
C ALA A 239 4.74 9.08 4.42
N LEU A 240 5.10 9.77 3.33
CA LEU A 240 6.43 9.73 2.74
C LEU A 240 7.45 10.53 3.56
N GLY A 241 7.07 11.71 4.06
CA GLY A 241 7.92 12.51 4.95
C GLY A 241 8.24 11.77 6.26
N ASP A 242 7.24 11.11 6.84
CA ASP A 242 7.42 10.24 8.02
C ASP A 242 8.43 9.10 7.76
N LEU A 243 8.40 8.52 6.56
CA LEU A 243 9.34 7.47 6.16
C LEU A 243 10.76 8.01 6.00
N GLU A 244 10.91 9.18 5.38
CA GLU A 244 12.20 9.86 5.26
C GLU A 244 12.80 10.16 6.64
N GLU A 245 12.00 10.73 7.55
CA GLU A 245 12.44 10.98 8.93
C GLU A 245 12.84 9.71 9.68
N LEU A 246 12.06 8.64 9.56
CA LEU A 246 12.36 7.39 10.26
C LEU A 246 13.62 6.72 9.71
N THR A 247 13.81 6.76 8.39
CA THR A 247 14.99 6.21 7.70
C THR A 247 16.27 6.91 8.14
N GLN A 248 16.20 8.21 8.46
CA GLN A 248 17.34 8.96 9.01
C GLN A 248 17.67 8.56 10.45
N LYS A 249 16.66 8.14 11.24
CA LYS A 249 16.82 7.83 12.67
C LYS A 249 17.14 6.36 12.95
N SER A 250 16.57 5.43 12.19
CA SER A 250 16.60 3.98 12.49
C SER A 250 16.26 3.10 11.27
N ASP A 251 16.28 1.77 11.44
CA ASP A 251 15.84 0.83 10.39
C ASP A 251 14.33 0.96 10.12
N ALA A 252 13.99 1.60 9.00
CA ALA A 252 12.62 1.82 8.57
C ALA A 252 12.04 0.67 7.70
N SER A 253 12.75 -0.46 7.56
CA SER A 253 12.37 -1.51 6.61
C SER A 253 10.99 -2.13 6.86
N GLN A 254 10.56 -2.25 8.12
CA GLN A 254 9.22 -2.74 8.43
C GLN A 254 8.15 -1.71 8.05
N TYR A 255 8.37 -0.45 8.40
CA TYR A 255 7.47 0.65 8.07
C TYR A 255 7.32 0.86 6.56
N GLN A 256 8.44 0.82 5.83
CA GLN A 256 8.47 0.88 4.36
C GLN A 256 7.60 -0.21 3.73
N ARG A 257 7.67 -1.45 4.23
CA ARG A 257 6.79 -2.56 3.76
C ARG A 257 5.33 -2.34 4.13
N GLY A 258 5.05 -1.76 5.30
CA GLY A 258 3.70 -1.37 5.71
C GLY A 258 3.08 -0.34 4.77
N LEU A 259 3.85 0.69 4.41
CA LEU A 259 3.47 1.72 3.43
C LEU A 259 3.25 1.14 2.04
N MET A 260 4.15 0.28 1.56
CA MET A 260 3.96 -0.46 0.31
C MET A 260 2.63 -1.23 0.36
N THR A 261 2.35 -1.94 1.45
CA THR A 261 1.10 -2.70 1.60
C THR A 261 -0.12 -1.79 1.58
N LEU A 262 -0.07 -0.64 2.28
CA LEU A 262 -1.14 0.35 2.32
C LEU A 262 -1.50 0.85 0.91
N PHE A 263 -0.52 1.30 0.14
CA PHE A 263 -0.75 1.83 -1.20
C PHE A 263 -1.15 0.74 -2.19
N VAL A 264 -0.57 -0.45 -2.07
CA VAL A 264 -0.96 -1.62 -2.87
C VAL A 264 -2.42 -1.98 -2.64
N GLU A 265 -2.87 -2.10 -1.39
CA GLU A 265 -4.26 -2.39 -1.08
C GLU A 265 -5.16 -1.22 -1.50
N SER A 266 -4.69 0.02 -1.48
CA SER A 266 -5.45 1.18 -1.99
C SER A 266 -5.67 1.13 -3.52
N ILE A 267 -4.74 0.53 -4.26
CA ILE A 267 -4.77 0.41 -5.73
C ILE A 267 -5.52 -0.84 -6.19
N LYS A 268 -5.36 -1.97 -5.49
CA LYS A 268 -5.97 -3.25 -5.89
C LYS A 268 -7.50 -3.22 -5.83
N GLY A 269 -8.12 -3.64 -6.92
CA GLY A 269 -9.54 -3.92 -7.02
C GLY A 269 -9.89 -5.38 -6.78
N VAL A 270 -11.00 -5.81 -7.37
CA VAL A 270 -11.52 -7.19 -7.33
C VAL A 270 -11.07 -7.91 -8.62
N GLN A 271 -10.95 -9.25 -8.59
CA GLN A 271 -10.69 -10.08 -9.79
C GLN A 271 -9.52 -9.61 -10.69
N ASN A 272 -8.33 -9.35 -10.11
CA ASN A 272 -7.15 -8.84 -10.84
C ASN A 272 -7.37 -7.46 -11.52
N GLY A 273 -8.47 -6.77 -11.19
CA GLY A 273 -8.74 -5.40 -11.59
C GLY A 273 -8.13 -4.39 -10.61
N LEU A 274 -8.15 -3.13 -11.03
CA LEU A 274 -7.79 -1.97 -10.24
C LEU A 274 -9.04 -1.38 -9.58
N HIS A 275 -8.86 -0.70 -8.44
CA HIS A 275 -9.92 0.09 -7.84
C HIS A 275 -10.19 1.37 -8.67
N SER A 276 -11.39 1.94 -8.59
CA SER A 276 -11.74 3.16 -9.35
C SER A 276 -10.89 4.38 -9.00
N SER A 277 -10.34 4.43 -7.78
CA SER A 277 -9.42 5.49 -7.34
C SER A 277 -7.95 5.16 -7.57
N ALA A 278 -7.62 4.01 -8.17
CA ALA A 278 -6.25 3.53 -8.30
C ALA A 278 -5.38 4.51 -9.08
N GLU A 279 -5.91 5.08 -10.16
CA GLU A 279 -5.21 6.05 -11.01
C GLU A 279 -4.84 7.30 -10.24
N SER A 280 -5.79 7.89 -9.49
CA SER A 280 -5.55 9.06 -8.63
C SER A 280 -4.46 8.79 -7.59
N VAL A 281 -4.55 7.65 -6.89
CA VAL A 281 -3.59 7.27 -5.83
C VAL A 281 -2.20 7.07 -6.42
N LEU A 282 -2.08 6.34 -7.53
CA LEU A 282 -0.80 6.08 -8.17
C LEU A 282 -0.18 7.36 -8.73
N LYS A 283 -0.97 8.20 -9.39
CA LYS A 283 -0.49 9.47 -9.97
C LYS A 283 0.08 10.38 -8.90
N GLU A 284 -0.64 10.55 -7.79
CA GLU A 284 -0.19 11.39 -6.68
C GLU A 284 1.05 10.80 -6.00
N LEU A 285 1.08 9.48 -5.77
CA LEU A 285 2.25 8.80 -5.21
C LEU A 285 3.50 8.98 -6.08
N LEU A 286 3.39 8.85 -7.40
CA LEU A 286 4.48 9.09 -8.35
C LEU A 286 4.92 10.55 -8.33
N THR A 287 3.97 11.49 -8.37
CA THR A 287 4.24 12.94 -8.37
C THR A 287 5.11 13.31 -7.17
N GLN A 288 4.75 12.84 -5.98
CA GLN A 288 5.47 13.17 -4.76
C GLN A 288 6.81 12.45 -4.65
N ALA A 289 6.87 11.16 -4.98
CA ALA A 289 8.13 10.42 -4.93
C ALA A 289 9.18 10.95 -5.91
N LEU A 290 8.75 11.47 -7.07
CA LEU A 290 9.63 12.13 -8.04
C LEU A 290 10.04 13.54 -7.61
N ALA A 291 9.22 14.22 -6.80
CA ALA A 291 9.51 15.55 -6.26
C ALA A 291 10.47 15.52 -5.04
N SER A 292 10.41 14.47 -4.21
CA SER A 292 11.28 14.28 -3.03
C SER A 292 12.79 14.20 -3.33
N GLY A 293 13.20 14.15 -4.61
CA GLY A 293 14.60 13.98 -5.01
C GLY A 293 15.50 15.22 -4.90
N ASP A 294 14.92 16.41 -4.65
CA ASP A 294 15.63 17.65 -4.94
C ASP A 294 16.47 18.24 -3.77
N ASP A 295 16.28 17.96 -2.46
CA ASP A 295 17.00 18.83 -1.46
C ASP A 295 17.40 18.35 -0.04
N ALA A 296 17.21 17.11 0.45
CA ALA A 296 17.39 16.92 1.93
C ALA A 296 17.91 15.58 2.50
N SER A 297 18.41 14.60 1.73
CA SER A 297 18.92 13.36 2.34
C SER A 297 20.40 13.48 2.74
N ILE A 298 20.70 13.42 4.05
CA ILE A 298 22.06 13.37 4.60
C ILE A 298 22.75 12.04 4.25
N VAL A 299 21.98 10.98 4.04
CA VAL A 299 22.47 9.68 3.57
C VAL A 299 22.59 9.73 2.04
N PRO A 300 23.80 9.54 1.48
CA PRO A 300 23.98 9.37 0.04
C PRO A 300 23.12 8.20 -0.46
N ASP A 301 22.39 8.42 -1.56
CA ASP A 301 21.70 7.40 -2.38
C ASP A 301 20.44 6.72 -1.83
N ALA A 302 20.04 6.92 -0.56
CA ALA A 302 18.80 6.36 -0.04
C ALA A 302 17.56 7.13 -0.55
N ARG A 303 16.71 6.46 -1.36
CA ARG A 303 15.45 7.03 -1.88
C ARG A 303 14.24 6.23 -1.39
N PRO A 304 13.87 6.36 -0.11
CA PRO A 304 12.85 5.51 0.49
C PRO A 304 11.48 5.67 -0.17
N ALA A 305 11.12 6.88 -0.61
CA ALA A 305 9.89 7.12 -1.36
C ALA A 305 9.87 6.37 -2.71
N MET A 306 10.97 6.41 -3.46
CA MET A 306 11.07 5.70 -4.74
C MET A 306 11.02 4.18 -4.56
N ASP A 307 11.67 3.66 -3.51
CA ASP A 307 11.60 2.24 -3.20
C ASP A 307 10.15 1.79 -2.92
N VAL A 308 9.37 2.62 -2.20
CA VAL A 308 7.94 2.36 -1.98
C VAL A 308 7.20 2.30 -3.31
N VAL A 309 7.42 3.26 -4.22
CA VAL A 309 6.82 3.25 -5.56
C VAL A 309 7.16 1.98 -6.33
N GLN A 310 8.44 1.58 -6.37
CA GLN A 310 8.86 0.36 -7.05
C GLN A 310 8.21 -0.89 -6.45
N GLY A 311 8.11 -0.95 -5.12
CA GLY A 311 7.40 -2.03 -4.40
C GLY A 311 5.91 -2.07 -4.76
N VAL A 312 5.27 -0.91 -4.80
CA VAL A 312 3.85 -0.76 -5.17
C VAL A 312 3.61 -1.18 -6.62
N LEU A 313 4.43 -0.72 -7.57
CA LEU A 313 4.36 -1.10 -8.98
C LEU A 313 4.57 -2.61 -9.15
N THR A 314 5.62 -3.18 -8.53
CA THR A 314 5.90 -4.61 -8.59
C THR A 314 4.71 -5.44 -8.10
N ALA A 315 4.13 -5.07 -6.95
CA ALA A 315 2.96 -5.75 -6.40
C ALA A 315 1.70 -5.56 -7.26
N THR A 316 1.54 -4.41 -7.89
CA THR A 316 0.42 -4.11 -8.81
C THR A 316 0.53 -4.96 -10.07
N ILE A 317 1.69 -5.03 -10.71
CA ILE A 317 1.97 -5.90 -11.88
C ILE A 317 1.72 -7.39 -11.55
N HIS A 318 2.03 -7.78 -10.31
CA HIS A 318 1.74 -9.15 -9.83
C HIS A 318 0.25 -9.46 -9.68
N HIS A 319 -0.58 -8.45 -9.44
CA HIS A 319 -2.03 -8.57 -9.25
C HIS A 319 -2.80 -8.44 -10.56
N THR A 320 -2.38 -7.57 -11.47
CA THR A 320 -3.09 -7.24 -12.71
C THR A 320 -2.89 -8.26 -13.84
N THR A 321 -3.74 -8.16 -14.86
CA THR A 321 -3.59 -8.80 -16.18
C THR A 321 -2.99 -7.82 -17.18
N SER A 322 -2.73 -8.26 -18.42
CA SER A 322 -2.22 -7.36 -19.46
C SER A 322 -3.22 -6.25 -19.82
N GLU A 323 -4.51 -6.50 -19.69
CA GLU A 323 -5.56 -5.53 -20.01
C GLU A 323 -5.75 -4.52 -18.86
N THR A 324 -5.79 -5.00 -17.62
CA THR A 324 -6.03 -4.15 -16.45
C THR A 324 -4.81 -3.34 -16.02
N PHE A 325 -3.62 -3.65 -16.55
CA PHE A 325 -2.39 -2.91 -16.26
C PHE A 325 -2.18 -1.68 -17.16
N THR A 326 -2.85 -1.59 -18.31
CA THR A 326 -2.66 -0.51 -19.29
C THR A 326 -2.78 0.91 -18.69
N PRO A 327 -3.79 1.23 -17.84
CA PRO A 327 -3.90 2.58 -17.26
C PRO A 327 -2.73 2.91 -16.32
N VAL A 328 -2.21 1.92 -15.58
CA VAL A 328 -1.06 2.09 -14.70
C VAL A 328 0.20 2.38 -15.51
N LEU A 329 0.42 1.65 -16.60
CA LEU A 329 1.53 1.90 -17.51
C LEU A 329 1.47 3.32 -18.08
N GLN A 330 0.29 3.75 -18.56
CA GLN A 330 0.10 5.10 -19.11
C GLN A 330 0.45 6.19 -18.10
N ILE A 331 -0.03 6.08 -16.85
CA ILE A 331 0.29 7.05 -15.79
C ILE A 331 1.79 7.11 -15.53
N VAL A 332 2.47 5.96 -15.44
CA VAL A 332 3.93 5.94 -15.23
C VAL A 332 4.66 6.66 -16.36
N LEU A 333 4.31 6.38 -17.62
CA LEU A 333 4.94 7.00 -18.78
C LEU A 333 4.63 8.50 -18.84
N GLU A 334 3.38 8.91 -18.61
CA GLU A 334 2.99 10.33 -18.58
C GLU A 334 3.73 11.13 -17.51
N GLN A 335 4.02 10.54 -16.34
CA GLN A 335 4.80 11.21 -15.28
C GLN A 335 6.27 11.37 -15.67
N ILE A 336 6.83 10.41 -16.39
CA ILE A 336 8.21 10.49 -16.90
C ILE A 336 8.29 11.52 -18.04
N ASP A 337 7.40 11.44 -19.02
CA ASP A 337 7.41 12.29 -20.22
C ASP A 337 6.98 13.75 -19.91
N GLY A 338 6.08 13.95 -18.95
CA GLY A 338 5.58 15.27 -18.53
C GLY A 338 6.59 16.10 -17.73
N SER A 339 7.75 15.52 -17.40
CA SER A 339 8.83 16.20 -16.70
C SER A 339 9.66 17.03 -17.70
N ASN A 340 9.93 18.30 -17.36
CA ASN A 340 10.67 19.25 -18.21
C ASN A 340 12.02 18.67 -18.71
N PRO A 341 12.43 18.95 -19.97
CA PRO A 341 13.60 18.34 -20.62
C PRO A 341 14.96 18.75 -20.01
N ASN A 342 15.01 19.71 -19.08
CA ASN A 342 16.20 19.97 -18.24
C ASN A 342 16.21 18.99 -17.05
N ILE A 343 16.26 17.69 -17.35
CA ILE A 343 16.15 16.62 -16.38
C ILE A 343 17.44 16.57 -15.55
N GLY A 344 17.34 16.87 -14.25
CA GLY A 344 18.44 16.63 -13.32
C GLY A 344 18.82 15.14 -13.27
N MET A 345 20.11 14.84 -13.09
CA MET A 345 20.67 13.46 -13.11
C MET A 345 19.88 12.46 -12.25
N LYS A 346 19.40 12.92 -11.09
CA LYS A 346 18.62 12.09 -10.16
C LYS A 346 17.29 11.60 -10.78
N ARG A 347 16.59 12.47 -11.53
CA ARG A 347 15.32 12.15 -12.16
C ARG A 347 15.47 11.17 -13.32
N VAL A 348 16.59 11.23 -14.06
CA VAL A 348 16.94 10.22 -15.08
C VAL A 348 17.06 8.83 -14.43
N GLY A 349 17.76 8.73 -13.31
CA GLY A 349 17.89 7.47 -12.56
C GLY A 349 16.54 6.93 -12.07
N ASP A 350 15.67 7.80 -11.55
CA ASP A 350 14.32 7.40 -11.10
C ASP A 350 13.44 6.93 -12.26
N ALA A 351 13.41 7.68 -13.36
CA ALA A 351 12.68 7.28 -14.56
C ALA A 351 13.17 5.93 -15.10
N SER A 352 14.49 5.72 -15.15
CA SER A 352 15.12 4.47 -15.57
C SER A 352 14.72 3.30 -14.68
N ARG A 353 14.72 3.51 -13.35
CA ARG A 353 14.28 2.53 -12.37
C ARG A 353 12.80 2.16 -12.48
N LEU A 354 11.93 3.12 -12.79
CA LEU A 354 10.51 2.87 -13.03
C LEU A 354 10.31 2.05 -14.31
N VAL A 355 10.95 2.45 -15.41
CA VAL A 355 10.92 1.72 -16.69
C VAL A 355 11.45 0.29 -16.53
N PHE A 356 12.58 0.13 -15.84
CA PHE A 356 13.15 -1.18 -15.53
C PHE A 356 12.16 -2.06 -14.76
N THR A 357 11.48 -1.50 -13.76
CA THR A 357 10.49 -2.24 -12.94
C THR A 357 9.32 -2.69 -13.80
N VAL A 358 8.76 -1.79 -14.61
CA VAL A 358 7.59 -2.08 -15.44
C VAL A 358 7.91 -3.10 -16.54
N ALA A 359 9.08 -3.00 -17.18
CA ALA A 359 9.51 -3.92 -18.22
C ALA A 359 9.97 -5.29 -17.65
N GLY A 360 10.71 -5.27 -16.54
CA GLY A 360 11.37 -6.47 -16.00
C GLY A 360 10.42 -7.40 -15.22
N VAL A 361 9.45 -6.86 -14.48
CA VAL A 361 8.55 -7.68 -13.67
C VAL A 361 7.70 -8.58 -14.57
N ARG A 362 7.63 -9.88 -14.24
CA ARG A 362 6.91 -10.89 -15.03
C ARG A 362 7.32 -10.92 -16.52
N LYS A 363 8.58 -10.59 -16.83
CA LYS A 363 9.14 -10.57 -18.19
C LYS A 363 8.31 -9.70 -19.16
N GLY A 364 7.74 -8.60 -18.68
CA GLY A 364 6.94 -7.69 -19.51
C GLY A 364 5.61 -8.26 -20.00
N SER A 365 5.17 -9.44 -19.52
CA SER A 365 3.91 -10.09 -19.94
C SER A 365 2.61 -9.36 -19.56
N ARG A 366 2.73 -8.17 -18.96
CA ARG A 366 1.61 -7.28 -18.62
C ARG A 366 1.55 -6.05 -19.52
N ILE A 367 2.55 -5.84 -20.37
CA ILE A 367 2.61 -4.72 -21.30
C ILE A 367 1.90 -5.14 -22.59
N ALA A 368 0.77 -4.51 -22.88
CA ALA A 368 0.01 -4.72 -24.10
C ALA A 368 0.62 -3.97 -25.30
N ASP A 369 1.02 -2.71 -25.11
CA ASP A 369 1.66 -1.88 -26.13
C ASP A 369 3.04 -1.41 -25.66
N TRP A 370 4.07 -1.79 -26.42
CA TRP A 370 5.48 -1.47 -26.14
C TRP A 370 5.93 -0.15 -26.79
N ASN A 371 5.17 0.41 -27.74
CA ASN A 371 5.59 1.62 -28.46
C ASN A 371 5.78 2.84 -27.53
N PRO A 372 4.84 3.16 -26.62
CA PRO A 372 5.01 4.29 -25.71
C PRO A 372 6.23 4.10 -24.79
N LEU A 373 6.41 2.88 -24.28
CA LEU A 373 7.55 2.54 -23.42
C LEU A 373 8.90 2.72 -24.14
N MET A 374 8.99 2.31 -25.40
CA MET A 374 10.20 2.53 -26.22
C MET A 374 10.48 4.01 -26.47
N ARG A 375 9.44 4.82 -26.70
CA ARG A 375 9.58 6.27 -26.88
C ARG A 375 10.10 6.95 -25.62
N THR A 376 9.49 6.66 -24.46
CA THR A 376 9.96 7.16 -23.17
C THR A 376 11.40 6.71 -22.88
N MET A 377 11.74 5.45 -23.13
CA MET A 377 13.12 4.96 -22.99
C MET A 377 14.11 5.72 -23.89
N SER A 378 13.70 6.02 -25.13
CA SER A 378 14.50 6.85 -26.04
C SER A 378 14.73 8.23 -25.43
N GLN A 379 13.67 8.89 -24.93
CA GLN A 379 13.76 10.21 -24.34
C GLN A 379 14.66 10.24 -23.10
N ILE A 380 14.63 9.21 -22.25
CA ILE A 380 15.51 9.07 -21.08
C ILE A 380 16.99 9.09 -21.53
N ILE A 381 17.36 8.31 -22.55
CA ILE A 381 18.74 8.26 -23.05
C ILE A 381 19.18 9.59 -23.64
N HIS A 382 18.35 10.22 -24.50
CA HIS A 382 18.68 11.51 -25.12
C HIS A 382 18.77 12.64 -24.08
N SER A 383 17.92 12.63 -23.05
CA SER A 383 17.95 13.65 -22.00
C SER A 383 19.16 13.52 -21.07
N ALA A 384 19.78 12.34 -21.03
CA ALA A 384 20.93 12.08 -20.20
C ALA A 384 22.26 12.39 -20.94
N GLU A 385 22.25 12.45 -22.26
CA GLU A 385 23.41 12.81 -23.12
C GLU A 385 24.02 14.21 -22.88
N PRO A 386 23.26 15.32 -22.82
CA PRO A 386 23.84 16.66 -22.64
C PRO A 386 24.38 16.93 -21.23
N SER A 387 24.02 16.09 -20.25
CA SER A 387 24.26 16.32 -18.82
C SER A 387 25.69 16.01 -18.35
N GLN A 388 26.63 15.75 -19.28
CA GLN A 388 27.99 15.23 -18.98
C GLN A 388 27.93 14.16 -17.89
N ILE A 389 27.23 13.06 -18.18
CA ILE A 389 27.32 11.86 -17.34
C ILE A 389 28.81 11.53 -17.19
N SER A 390 29.36 11.78 -16.00
CA SER A 390 30.52 11.03 -15.57
C SER A 390 30.11 9.56 -15.63
N SER A 391 30.79 8.79 -16.45
CA SER A 391 30.61 7.37 -16.75
C SER A 391 30.46 6.44 -15.53
N ASP A 392 30.73 6.96 -14.33
CA ASP A 392 30.59 6.31 -13.02
C ASP A 392 29.30 6.70 -12.25
N SER A 393 28.32 7.38 -12.86
CA SER A 393 27.06 7.71 -12.19
C SER A 393 26.10 6.50 -12.16
N ASP A 394 25.58 6.15 -10.98
CA ASP A 394 24.55 5.10 -10.80
C ASP A 394 23.34 5.28 -11.73
N ALA A 395 22.97 6.53 -12.04
CA ALA A 395 21.88 6.84 -12.95
C ALA A 395 22.14 6.38 -14.40
N ALA A 396 23.40 6.38 -14.83
CA ALA A 396 23.80 5.91 -16.15
C ALA A 396 23.70 4.39 -16.25
N SER A 397 24.14 3.69 -15.20
CA SER A 397 24.00 2.24 -15.08
C SER A 397 22.53 1.82 -15.07
N ASP A 398 21.69 2.53 -14.31
CA ASP A 398 20.24 2.28 -14.27
C ASP A 398 19.56 2.48 -15.63
N ALA A 399 19.94 3.54 -16.37
CA ALA A 399 19.42 3.81 -17.71
C ALA A 399 19.81 2.72 -18.71
N LEU A 400 21.07 2.28 -18.69
CA LEU A 400 21.55 1.21 -19.56
C LEU A 400 20.93 -0.15 -19.19
N ALA A 401 20.75 -0.44 -17.91
CA ALA A 401 20.08 -1.65 -17.45
C ALA A 401 18.60 -1.66 -17.87
N ALA A 402 17.90 -0.53 -17.76
CA ALA A 402 16.53 -0.36 -18.24
C ALA A 402 16.44 -0.59 -19.75
N LEU A 403 17.34 0.04 -20.53
CA LEU A 403 17.41 -0.14 -21.98
C LEU A 403 17.64 -1.60 -22.36
N ALA A 404 18.54 -2.29 -21.67
CA ALA A 404 18.85 -3.69 -21.94
C ALA A 404 17.63 -4.60 -21.72
N VAL A 405 16.93 -4.42 -20.60
CA VAL A 405 15.72 -5.19 -20.28
C VAL A 405 14.60 -4.91 -21.28
N VAL A 406 14.38 -3.64 -21.63
CA VAL A 406 13.35 -3.24 -22.59
C VAL A 406 13.65 -3.82 -23.97
N LEU A 407 14.86 -3.62 -24.52
CA LEU A 407 15.26 -4.16 -25.82
C LEU A 407 15.25 -5.70 -25.86
N ARG A 408 15.47 -6.36 -24.72
CA ARG A 408 15.42 -7.82 -24.63
C ARG A 408 14.00 -8.37 -24.70
N LEU A 409 13.06 -7.71 -24.02
CA LEU A 409 11.69 -8.20 -23.82
C LEU A 409 10.69 -7.68 -24.85
N CYS A 410 10.96 -6.52 -25.44
CA CYS A 410 10.11 -5.88 -26.44
C CYS A 410 9.95 -6.75 -27.72
N PRO A 411 8.79 -6.80 -28.37
CA PRO A 411 8.63 -7.38 -29.71
C PRO A 411 9.61 -6.76 -30.74
N MET A 412 10.12 -7.58 -31.67
CA MET A 412 11.17 -7.13 -32.62
C MET A 412 10.68 -6.04 -33.59
N ASP A 413 9.43 -6.14 -34.02
CA ASP A 413 8.73 -5.15 -34.84
C ASP A 413 8.70 -3.76 -34.19
N VAL A 414 8.55 -3.72 -32.86
CA VAL A 414 8.58 -2.47 -32.09
C VAL A 414 10.01 -2.00 -31.79
N ALA A 415 10.98 -2.92 -31.66
CA ALA A 415 12.36 -2.57 -31.37
C ALA A 415 13.10 -1.96 -32.58
N ILE A 416 12.86 -2.44 -33.80
CA ILE A 416 13.59 -2.05 -35.02
C ILE A 416 13.64 -0.53 -35.26
N PRO A 417 12.53 0.23 -35.18
CA PRO A 417 12.53 1.68 -35.39
C PRO A 417 13.40 2.45 -34.40
N HIS A 418 13.63 1.88 -33.21
CA HIS A 418 14.34 2.50 -32.09
C HIS A 418 15.81 2.06 -31.99
N LEU A 419 16.31 1.22 -32.89
CA LEU A 419 17.69 0.72 -32.83
C LEU A 419 18.76 1.81 -32.99
N ARG A 420 18.40 2.99 -33.53
CA ARG A 420 19.31 4.16 -33.61
C ARG A 420 19.79 4.64 -32.24
N ILE A 421 19.07 4.30 -31.16
CA ILE A 421 19.51 4.57 -29.78
C ILE A 421 20.81 3.81 -29.46
N LEU A 422 21.09 2.71 -30.14
CA LEU A 422 22.34 1.99 -29.93
C LEU A 422 23.54 2.74 -30.49
N ASP A 423 23.36 3.55 -31.55
CA ASP A 423 24.42 4.41 -32.06
C ASP A 423 24.78 5.51 -31.06
N THR A 424 23.78 6.06 -30.35
CA THR A 424 24.01 7.07 -29.31
C THR A 424 24.65 6.47 -28.05
N VAL A 425 24.35 5.22 -27.71
CA VAL A 425 24.98 4.52 -26.59
C VAL A 425 26.37 3.97 -26.94
N SER A 426 26.64 3.63 -28.20
CA SER A 426 27.96 3.16 -28.66
C SER A 426 28.96 4.29 -28.90
N SER A 427 28.52 5.55 -28.89
CA SER A 427 29.34 6.72 -29.14
C SER A 427 29.18 7.78 -28.04
N GLY A 428 30.03 8.81 -28.06
CA GLY A 428 29.92 9.95 -27.14
C GLY A 428 30.18 9.59 -25.66
N PRO A 429 29.44 10.17 -24.70
CA PRO A 429 29.73 10.04 -23.27
C PRO A 429 29.49 8.63 -22.71
N TRP A 430 28.72 7.80 -23.41
CA TRP A 430 28.35 6.44 -22.99
C TRP A 430 29.39 5.38 -23.35
N GLN A 431 30.38 5.71 -24.18
CA GLN A 431 31.34 4.76 -24.73
C GLN A 431 32.07 3.95 -23.64
N GLN A 432 32.37 4.57 -22.50
CA GLN A 432 33.03 3.89 -21.38
C GLN A 432 32.14 2.84 -20.71
N SER A 433 30.83 3.11 -20.61
CA SER A 433 29.84 2.21 -19.99
C SER A 433 29.24 1.22 -21.01
N PHE A 434 29.49 1.40 -22.31
CA PHE A 434 28.97 0.57 -23.39
C PHE A 434 29.42 -0.90 -23.27
N LEU A 435 30.66 -1.14 -22.87
CA LEU A 435 31.17 -2.51 -22.67
C LEU A 435 30.38 -3.23 -21.56
N THR A 436 30.11 -2.54 -20.45
CA THR A 436 29.32 -3.06 -19.33
C THR A 436 27.88 -3.35 -19.77
N PHE A 437 27.29 -2.46 -20.57
CA PHE A 437 25.98 -2.68 -21.18
C PHE A 437 25.95 -3.91 -22.10
N CYS A 438 26.97 -4.09 -22.95
CA CYS A 438 27.10 -5.26 -23.83
C CYS A 438 27.17 -6.56 -23.02
N ASN A 439 27.97 -6.57 -21.95
CA ASN A 439 28.08 -7.72 -21.05
C ASN A 439 26.74 -8.04 -20.40
N LEU A 440 26.08 -7.06 -19.80
CA LEU A 440 24.76 -7.22 -19.18
C LEU A 440 23.71 -7.70 -20.19
N PHE A 441 23.70 -7.15 -21.40
CA PHE A 441 22.78 -7.56 -22.47
C PHE A 441 23.03 -9.01 -22.91
N SER A 442 24.30 -9.42 -22.99
CA SER A 442 24.67 -10.80 -23.36
C SER A 442 24.27 -11.82 -22.30
N GLU A 443 24.39 -11.47 -21.00
CA GLU A 443 23.95 -12.31 -19.88
C GLU A 443 22.43 -12.51 -19.86
N LEU A 444 21.66 -11.49 -20.29
CA LEU A 444 20.21 -11.57 -20.43
C LEU A 444 19.76 -12.43 -21.64
N GLY A 445 20.62 -12.67 -22.62
CA GLY A 445 20.38 -13.62 -23.71
C GLY A 445 21.22 -13.38 -24.97
N SER A 446 21.79 -14.47 -25.50
CA SER A 446 22.73 -14.46 -26.62
C SER A 446 22.11 -14.20 -28.00
N GLU A 447 20.88 -14.63 -28.26
CA GLU A 447 20.25 -14.54 -29.59
C GLU A 447 20.08 -13.09 -30.07
N ARG A 448 19.55 -12.22 -29.21
CA ARG A 448 19.35 -10.81 -29.55
C ARG A 448 20.65 -10.02 -29.54
N PHE A 449 21.64 -10.45 -28.76
CA PHE A 449 22.96 -9.84 -28.78
C PHE A 449 23.58 -9.99 -30.18
N GLN A 450 23.47 -11.18 -30.78
CA GLN A 450 24.02 -11.46 -32.11
C GLN A 450 23.32 -10.66 -33.22
N SER A 451 21.99 -10.48 -33.14
CA SER A 451 21.23 -9.81 -34.20
C SER A 451 21.23 -8.28 -34.10
N ILE A 452 21.20 -7.74 -32.89
CA ILE A 452 21.01 -6.30 -32.65
C ILE A 452 22.34 -5.61 -32.30
N LEU A 453 23.12 -6.17 -31.38
CA LEU A 453 24.16 -5.43 -30.67
C LEU A 453 25.57 -5.73 -31.20
N LEU A 454 25.80 -6.94 -31.71
CA LEU A 454 27.06 -7.38 -32.29
C LEU A 454 27.59 -6.49 -33.43
N PRO A 455 26.76 -5.95 -34.34
CA PRO A 455 27.24 -5.03 -35.38
C PRO A 455 27.83 -3.72 -34.82
N HIS A 456 27.27 -3.22 -33.71
CA HIS A 456 27.74 -2.02 -33.04
C HIS A 456 28.96 -2.30 -32.15
N PHE A 457 29.04 -3.50 -31.55
CA PHE A 457 30.19 -3.92 -30.75
C PHE A 457 31.46 -4.16 -31.57
N LYS A 458 31.31 -4.54 -32.85
CA LYS A 458 32.44 -4.77 -33.77
C LYS A 458 32.99 -3.49 -34.41
N ARG A 459 32.22 -2.41 -34.39
CA ARG A 459 32.64 -1.08 -34.85
C ARG A 459 33.37 -0.37 -33.73
#